data_AF-A0AAN8Z7T3-F1
#
_entry.id   AF-A0AAN8Z7T3-F1
#
_cell.length_a   1.000
_cell.length_b   1.000
_cell.length_c   1.000
_cell.angle_alpha   90.00
_cell.angle_beta   90.00
_cell.angle_gamma   90.00
#
_symmetry.space_group_name_H-M   'P 1'
#
loop_
_entity.id
_entity.type
_entity.pdbx_description
1 polymer ?
#
loop_
_entity_poly.entity_id
_entity_poly.type
_entity_poly.pdbx_seq_one_letter_code
_entity_poly.pdbx_strand_id
1 'polypeptide(L)'
;MESNTPFSQWKPSDFPPSKVRYFNPSVDFVAIMATEGEKTQNSKIRDISTLDEIRRVKKEIEITIRDMKETVYYTDIKDLLRNNSKFRCEIERVLGSHEHMNMVIYALGSLQFNCRSHYQLALALLLKQDFSDWIGEIEVYDPVFSPVDCGVFQEFRCNVLPVNEYGRRKVTRPTLFFLPHAYPCLRASLLEANWCPSQINQMVLLMDSFEAAREYKVQVPRGKTMYEVLREALSEYTREFEIETPWFMLHENSFQFFNVEPELDMDSLLPDYLTKEMRLEECRSFQQAKPRNYRFLSKKCEKTFAMVFRADYIDPWYEISSENRIPRRILCSWHPPSRGWIKLNFGGIGHDRDGSAGFGGVIRDEHKHRLVTYMGNLHEADTIVANVEAVRQGLRCLRYISPVERLVIEGDDLRVIRWICEGVEPPQRIIEALDEIFDMLEDNRVVIYHVYEEANTLAAKLAMEGSRMRNLRVWVSPTKNST
;
A
#
# COMPACT_ATOMS: atom_id res chain seq x y z
N MET A 1 23.10 5.59 -31.90
CA MET A 1 23.32 4.45 -30.98
C MET A 1 21.94 3.95 -30.63
N GLU A 2 21.48 2.96 -31.40
CA GLU A 2 20.16 2.36 -31.28
C GLU A 2 20.14 1.42 -30.07
N SER A 3 19.13 1.58 -29.22
CA SER A 3 18.90 0.78 -28.03
C SER A 3 18.35 -0.60 -28.41
N ASN A 4 19.19 -1.63 -28.26
CA ASN A 4 18.77 -3.03 -28.25
C ASN A 4 17.90 -3.30 -27.01
N THR A 5 16.58 -3.32 -27.18
CA THR A 5 15.68 -4.06 -26.29
C THR A 5 15.39 -5.45 -26.89
N PRO A 6 15.18 -6.51 -26.08
CA PRO A 6 15.12 -7.89 -26.58
C PRO A 6 13.90 -8.22 -27.45
N PHE A 7 12.99 -7.26 -27.67
CA PHE A 7 11.67 -7.50 -28.27
C PHE A 7 11.33 -6.58 -29.46
N SER A 8 12.25 -5.71 -29.89
CA SER A 8 12.02 -4.76 -31.00
C SER A 8 12.01 -5.38 -32.40
N GLN A 9 12.21 -6.70 -32.53
CA GLN A 9 12.34 -7.38 -33.83
C GLN A 9 11.15 -8.27 -34.21
N TRP A 10 10.06 -8.28 -33.45
CA TRP A 10 8.97 -9.22 -33.69
C TRP A 10 7.86 -8.58 -34.55
N LYS A 11 7.52 -9.22 -35.67
CA LYS A 11 6.42 -8.82 -36.55
C LYS A 11 5.18 -9.66 -36.27
N PRO A 12 3.96 -9.18 -36.58
CA PRO A 12 2.72 -9.96 -36.44
C PRO A 12 2.72 -11.34 -37.12
N SER A 13 3.62 -11.57 -38.08
CA SER A 13 3.86 -12.83 -38.78
C SER A 13 4.65 -13.87 -37.98
N ASP A 14 5.28 -13.49 -36.87
CA ASP A 14 6.06 -14.40 -36.00
C ASP A 14 5.14 -15.22 -35.08
N PHE A 15 3.84 -14.92 -35.07
CA PHE A 15 2.79 -15.77 -34.52
C PHE A 15 2.30 -16.74 -35.60
N PRO A 16 2.35 -18.07 -35.39
CA PRO A 16 1.88 -19.00 -36.39
C PRO A 16 0.36 -18.81 -36.62
N PRO A 17 -0.11 -18.82 -37.87
CA PRO A 17 -1.53 -18.73 -38.18
C PRO A 17 -2.26 -19.88 -37.49
N SER A 18 -3.24 -19.52 -36.66
CA SER A 18 -4.31 -20.35 -36.09
C SER A 18 -4.36 -21.80 -36.60
N LYS A 19 -3.59 -22.68 -35.95
CA LYS A 19 -4.01 -24.07 -35.77
C LYS A 19 -4.52 -24.21 -34.36
N VAL A 20 -5.76 -23.74 -34.14
CA VAL A 20 -6.59 -24.22 -33.05
C VAL A 20 -6.71 -25.74 -33.25
N ARG A 21 -5.87 -26.52 -32.58
CA ARG A 21 -6.19 -27.93 -32.35
C ARG A 21 -7.40 -27.91 -31.43
N TYR A 22 -8.55 -28.37 -31.93
CA TYR A 22 -9.67 -28.72 -31.07
C TYR A 22 -9.17 -29.71 -30.02
N PHE A 23 -9.05 -29.20 -28.80
CA PHE A 23 -8.83 -29.98 -27.59
C PHE A 23 -10.02 -30.91 -27.42
N ASN A 24 -9.78 -32.22 -27.26
CA ASN A 24 -10.81 -33.20 -26.96
C ASN A 24 -10.99 -33.24 -25.43
N PRO A 25 -12.05 -32.64 -24.86
CA PRO A 25 -12.17 -32.45 -23.42
C PRO A 25 -12.27 -33.77 -22.65
N SER A 26 -12.73 -34.86 -23.27
CA SER A 26 -12.88 -36.15 -22.60
C SER A 26 -11.58 -36.93 -22.41
N VAL A 27 -10.52 -36.62 -23.16
CA VAL A 27 -9.28 -37.41 -23.15
C VAL A 27 -8.16 -36.69 -22.41
N ASP A 28 -8.01 -35.39 -22.62
CA ASP A 28 -6.89 -34.61 -22.08
C ASP A 28 -7.17 -34.04 -20.66
N PHE A 29 -8.44 -33.80 -20.27
CA PHE A 29 -8.78 -33.41 -18.88
C PHE A 29 -8.63 -34.58 -17.90
N VAL A 30 -8.89 -35.81 -18.33
CA VAL A 30 -8.77 -37.00 -17.46
C VAL A 30 -7.30 -37.25 -17.13
N ALA A 31 -6.36 -37.02 -18.05
CA ALA A 31 -4.93 -37.20 -17.78
C ALA A 31 -4.30 -36.13 -16.85
N ILE A 32 -4.80 -34.89 -16.87
CA ILE A 32 -4.27 -33.79 -16.05
C ILE A 32 -4.88 -33.77 -14.63
N MET A 33 -6.11 -34.25 -14.46
CA MET A 33 -6.80 -34.28 -13.15
C MET A 33 -6.68 -35.63 -12.41
N ALA A 34 -6.24 -36.71 -13.07
CA ALA A 34 -6.23 -38.06 -12.48
C ALA A 34 -5.13 -38.34 -11.44
N THR A 35 -4.22 -37.40 -11.15
CA THR A 35 -3.18 -37.62 -10.14
C THR A 35 -3.49 -37.09 -8.74
N GLU A 36 -4.54 -36.31 -8.53
CA GLU A 36 -4.94 -35.90 -7.19
C GLU A 36 -6.45 -35.88 -7.05
N GLY A 37 -6.99 -36.94 -6.42
CA GLY A 37 -8.38 -37.02 -6.04
C GLY A 37 -8.79 -35.75 -5.30
N GLU A 38 -9.89 -35.14 -5.78
CA GLU A 38 -10.58 -34.03 -5.15
C GLU A 38 -10.83 -34.37 -3.67
N LYS A 39 -9.93 -33.93 -2.81
CA LYS A 39 -10.26 -33.70 -1.41
C LYS A 39 -11.21 -32.51 -1.45
N THR A 40 -12.50 -32.82 -1.45
CA THR A 40 -13.56 -31.94 -1.00
C THR A 40 -13.10 -31.29 0.30
N GLN A 41 -12.52 -30.09 0.18
CA GLN A 41 -12.31 -29.22 1.32
C GLN A 41 -13.69 -28.78 1.76
N ASN A 42 -14.26 -29.55 2.69
CA ASN A 42 -15.28 -29.07 3.59
C ASN A 42 -14.90 -27.65 4.01
N SER A 43 -15.78 -26.70 3.69
CA SER A 43 -15.72 -25.28 4.01
C SER A 43 -15.86 -25.04 5.52
N LYS A 44 -15.07 -25.72 6.33
CA LYS A 44 -14.74 -25.26 7.67
C LYS A 44 -13.74 -24.15 7.45
N ILE A 45 -14.22 -22.91 7.58
CA ILE A 45 -13.39 -21.73 7.84
C ILE A 45 -12.35 -22.19 8.88
N ARG A 46 -11.12 -22.45 8.43
CA ARG A 46 -10.03 -22.77 9.38
C ARG A 46 -9.98 -21.56 10.28
N ASP A 47 -10.09 -21.78 11.58
CA ASP A 47 -9.82 -20.72 12.56
C ASP A 47 -8.48 -20.09 12.18
N ILE A 48 -8.58 -18.85 11.72
CA ILE A 48 -7.49 -18.17 11.06
C ILE A 48 -6.58 -17.66 12.17
N SER A 49 -5.41 -18.28 12.32
CA SER A 49 -4.49 -17.89 13.39
C SER A 49 -4.00 -16.46 13.18
N THR A 50 -4.08 -15.64 14.23
CA THR A 50 -3.46 -14.31 14.30
C THR A 50 -1.98 -14.35 13.88
N LEU A 51 -1.26 -15.43 14.23
CA LEU A 51 0.14 -15.64 13.86
C LEU A 51 0.35 -15.77 12.35
N ASP A 52 -0.60 -16.37 11.63
CA ASP A 52 -0.54 -16.46 10.17
C ASP A 52 -0.73 -15.09 9.53
N GLU A 53 -1.62 -14.23 10.06
CA GLU A 53 -1.73 -12.85 9.54
C GLU A 53 -0.45 -12.06 9.77
N ILE A 54 0.13 -12.19 10.97
CA ILE A 54 1.34 -11.47 11.34
C ILE A 54 2.44 -11.77 10.33
N ARG A 55 2.65 -13.06 9.98
CA ARG A 55 3.65 -13.46 8.99
C ARG A 55 3.37 -12.88 7.61
N ARG A 56 2.11 -12.84 7.19
CA ARG A 56 1.73 -12.34 5.86
C ARG A 56 1.87 -10.82 5.76
N VAL A 57 1.32 -10.08 6.73
CA VAL A 57 1.45 -8.62 6.79
C VAL A 57 2.92 -8.21 6.93
N LYS A 58 3.72 -8.94 7.73
CA LYS A 58 5.17 -8.75 7.80
C LYS A 58 5.83 -8.88 6.43
N LYS A 59 5.53 -9.96 5.68
CA LYS A 59 6.07 -10.18 4.32
C LYS A 59 5.67 -9.06 3.36
N GLU A 60 4.44 -8.56 3.44
CA GLU A 60 3.97 -7.42 2.64
C GLU A 60 4.79 -6.15 2.96
N ILE A 61 5.06 -5.89 4.24
CA ILE A 61 5.90 -4.75 4.67
C ILE A 61 7.36 -4.93 4.25
N GLU A 62 7.93 -6.13 4.32
CA GLU A 62 9.29 -6.41 3.83
C GLU A 62 9.42 -6.19 2.31
N ILE A 63 8.37 -6.48 1.55
CA ILE A 63 8.28 -6.09 0.14
C ILE A 63 8.27 -4.56 0.03
N THR A 64 7.38 -3.87 0.77
CA THR A 64 7.31 -2.40 0.78
C THR A 64 8.62 -1.72 1.14
N ILE A 65 9.37 -2.24 2.12
CA ILE A 65 10.70 -1.72 2.52
C ILE A 65 11.67 -1.80 1.35
N ARG A 66 11.70 -2.93 0.62
CA ARG A 66 12.57 -3.10 -0.54
C ARG A 66 12.17 -2.17 -1.67
N ASP A 67 10.89 -2.12 -2.00
CA ASP A 67 10.38 -1.24 -3.07
C ASP A 67 10.70 0.23 -2.75
N MET A 68 10.46 0.68 -1.51
CA MET A 68 10.73 2.05 -1.08
C MET A 68 12.22 2.43 -1.17
N LYS A 69 13.14 1.51 -0.86
CA LYS A 69 14.59 1.78 -0.92
C LYS A 69 15.08 2.19 -2.30
N GLU A 70 14.43 1.69 -3.34
CA GLU A 70 14.79 1.91 -4.74
C GLU A 70 14.13 3.15 -5.34
N THR A 71 13.25 3.83 -4.59
CA THR A 71 12.55 5.02 -5.09
C THR A 71 13.44 6.27 -5.10
N VAL A 72 13.18 7.17 -6.04
CA VAL A 72 13.74 8.53 -6.03
C VAL A 72 13.37 9.25 -4.73
N TYR A 73 12.12 9.09 -4.26
CA TYR A 73 11.63 9.63 -2.99
C TYR A 73 12.56 9.35 -1.80
N TYR A 74 12.90 8.08 -1.57
CA TYR A 74 13.78 7.73 -0.45
C TYR A 74 15.24 8.14 -0.70
N THR A 75 15.64 8.24 -1.96
CA THR A 75 16.96 8.76 -2.33
C THR A 75 17.11 10.24 -1.96
N ASP A 76 16.09 11.05 -2.21
CA ASP A 76 16.09 12.48 -1.86
C ASP A 76 16.04 12.69 -0.34
N ILE A 77 15.27 11.86 0.39
CA ILE A 77 15.31 11.87 1.85
C ILE A 77 16.73 11.60 2.35
N LYS A 78 17.41 10.59 1.80
CA LYS A 78 18.79 10.31 2.19
C LYS A 78 19.73 11.47 1.90
N ASP A 79 19.57 12.12 0.75
CA ASP A 79 20.37 13.28 0.36
C ASP A 79 20.15 14.45 1.33
N LEU A 80 18.89 14.80 1.60
CA LEU A 80 18.52 15.82 2.58
C LEU A 80 19.16 15.53 3.95
N LEU A 81 19.00 14.32 4.48
CA LEU A 81 19.47 13.97 5.81
C LEU A 81 21.02 13.90 5.91
N ARG A 82 21.73 13.54 4.83
CA ARG A 82 23.20 13.36 4.84
C ARG A 82 23.97 14.61 4.42
N ASN A 83 23.48 15.30 3.39
CA ASN A 83 24.23 16.30 2.64
C ASN A 83 23.76 17.73 2.91
N ASN A 84 22.53 17.94 3.43
CA ASN A 84 22.07 19.27 3.81
C ASN A 84 22.70 19.71 5.15
N SER A 85 23.67 20.62 5.07
CA SER A 85 24.37 21.12 6.27
C SER A 85 23.45 21.83 7.26
N LYS A 86 22.43 22.55 6.79
CA LYS A 86 21.46 23.23 7.67
C LYS A 86 20.61 22.22 8.43
N PHE A 87 20.16 21.15 7.76
CA PHE A 87 19.42 20.06 8.41
C PHE A 87 20.25 19.42 9.53
N ARG A 88 21.51 19.11 9.22
CA ARG A 88 22.44 18.50 10.19
C ARG A 88 22.71 19.40 11.38
N CYS A 89 22.89 20.71 11.17
CA CYS A 89 23.02 21.65 12.28
C CYS A 89 21.78 21.67 13.20
N GLU A 90 20.57 21.53 12.65
CA GLU A 90 19.36 21.43 13.48
C GLU A 90 19.32 20.13 14.28
N ILE A 91 19.70 19.00 13.68
CA ILE A 91 19.79 17.72 14.39
C ILE A 91 20.81 17.80 15.53
N GLU A 92 22.02 18.31 15.27
CA GLU A 92 23.07 18.51 16.27
C GLU A 92 22.60 19.43 17.40
N ARG A 93 21.91 20.53 17.05
CA ARG A 93 21.35 21.47 18.03
C ARG A 93 20.32 20.80 18.93
N VAL A 94 19.38 20.04 18.35
CA VAL A 94 18.31 19.39 19.12
C VAL A 94 18.85 18.24 19.98
N LEU A 95 19.75 17.40 19.45
CA LEU A 95 20.39 16.31 20.21
C LEU A 95 21.21 16.84 21.39
N GLY A 96 21.97 17.92 21.19
CA GLY A 96 22.90 18.43 22.19
C GLY A 96 23.91 17.35 22.62
N SER A 97 23.87 16.96 23.90
CA SER A 97 24.73 15.90 24.45
C SER A 97 24.14 14.48 24.36
N HIS A 98 22.94 14.32 23.80
CA HIS A 98 22.28 13.01 23.70
C HIS A 98 22.83 12.25 22.51
N GLU A 99 23.04 10.94 22.68
CA GLU A 99 23.51 10.07 21.60
C GLU A 99 22.44 9.91 20.50
N HIS A 100 21.17 9.80 20.89
CA HIS A 100 20.06 9.58 19.96
C HIS A 100 18.76 10.20 20.47
N MET A 101 17.82 10.42 19.54
CA MET A 101 16.43 10.74 19.81
C MET A 101 15.52 9.55 19.49
N ASN A 102 14.60 9.21 20.39
CA ASN A 102 13.60 8.19 20.10
C ASN A 102 12.60 8.72 19.06
N MET A 103 12.11 7.81 18.22
CA MET A 103 11.03 8.11 17.28
C MET A 103 9.70 7.66 17.89
N VAL A 104 8.79 8.60 18.12
CA VAL A 104 7.42 8.32 18.58
C VAL A 104 6.46 8.51 17.41
N ILE A 105 5.76 7.45 17.03
CA ILE A 105 4.83 7.45 15.92
C ILE A 105 3.39 7.43 16.43
N TYR A 106 2.62 8.45 16.07
CA TYR A 106 1.17 8.45 16.25
C TYR A 106 0.43 8.53 14.92
N ALA A 107 -0.81 8.05 14.91
CA ALA A 107 -1.67 8.08 13.73
C ALA A 107 -1.06 7.39 12.50
N LEU A 108 -0.42 6.24 12.72
CA LEU A 108 0.10 5.39 11.64
C LEU A 108 -1.02 4.66 10.90
N GLY A 109 -2.16 4.39 11.56
CA GLY A 109 -3.20 3.51 11.03
C GLY A 109 -2.88 2.01 11.19
N SER A 110 -3.79 1.14 10.76
CA SER A 110 -3.66 -0.31 10.96
C SER A 110 -2.91 -0.98 9.81
N LEU A 111 -1.86 -1.76 10.12
CA LEU A 111 -1.13 -2.58 9.15
C LEU A 111 -2.00 -3.72 8.59
N GLN A 112 -2.95 -4.22 9.38
CA GLN A 112 -3.88 -5.25 8.98
C GLN A 112 -4.93 -4.73 7.98
N PHE A 113 -5.32 -3.47 8.06
CA PHE A 113 -6.49 -2.96 7.34
C PHE A 113 -6.19 -1.85 6.34
N ASN A 114 -5.01 -1.23 6.37
CA ASN A 114 -4.65 -0.11 5.50
C ASN A 114 -3.34 -0.38 4.74
N CYS A 115 -3.33 -0.11 3.44
CA CYS A 115 -2.14 -0.27 2.59
C CYS A 115 -1.10 0.84 2.86
N ARG A 116 -1.53 2.09 3.02
CA ARG A 116 -0.65 3.25 3.30
C ARG A 116 0.20 3.08 4.57
N SER A 117 -0.35 2.45 5.61
CA SER A 117 0.36 2.20 6.87
C SER A 117 1.60 1.31 6.68
N HIS A 118 1.67 0.51 5.60
CA HIS A 118 2.86 -0.26 5.26
C HIS A 118 3.99 0.65 4.79
N TYR A 119 3.69 1.62 3.94
CA TYR A 119 4.66 2.58 3.44
C TYR A 119 5.16 3.51 4.54
N GLN A 120 4.26 3.96 5.42
CA GLN A 120 4.64 4.80 6.56
C GLN A 120 5.56 4.06 7.53
N LEU A 121 5.24 2.80 7.86
CA LEU A 121 6.13 1.99 8.70
C LEU A 121 7.46 1.71 7.99
N ALA A 122 7.44 1.43 6.68
CA ALA A 122 8.64 1.22 5.91
C ALA A 122 9.56 2.45 5.97
N LEU A 123 9.03 3.67 5.81
CA LEU A 123 9.81 4.90 5.95
C LEU A 123 10.45 5.00 7.33
N ALA A 124 9.69 4.81 8.41
CA ALA A 124 10.21 4.87 9.77
C ALA A 124 11.33 3.85 10.02
N LEU A 125 11.15 2.61 9.56
CA LEU A 125 12.15 1.54 9.69
C LEU A 125 13.41 1.84 8.88
N LEU A 126 13.26 2.38 7.68
CA LEU A 126 14.36 2.79 6.83
C LEU A 126 15.14 3.96 7.42
N LEU A 127 14.45 4.97 7.97
CA LEU A 127 15.08 6.07 8.69
C LEU A 127 15.90 5.55 9.87
N LYS A 128 15.32 4.69 10.74
CA LYS A 128 16.07 4.06 11.83
C LYS A 128 17.26 3.24 11.33
N GLN A 129 17.11 2.51 10.22
CA GLN A 129 18.19 1.69 9.66
C GLN A 129 19.36 2.56 9.18
N ASP A 130 19.09 3.58 8.36
CA ASP A 130 20.12 4.33 7.64
C ASP A 130 20.68 5.51 8.45
N PHE A 131 20.02 5.90 9.55
CA PHE A 131 20.35 7.02 10.42
C PHE A 131 20.34 6.63 11.91
N SER A 132 20.77 5.39 12.19
CA SER A 132 20.86 4.83 13.55
C SER A 132 21.84 5.56 14.48
N ASP A 133 22.69 6.43 13.92
CA ASP A 133 23.60 7.31 14.66
C ASP A 133 22.88 8.39 15.47
N TRP A 134 21.65 8.76 15.09
CA TRP A 134 20.83 9.70 15.87
C TRP A 134 19.37 9.29 16.03
N ILE A 135 18.84 8.33 15.26
CA ILE A 135 17.51 7.76 15.44
C ILE A 135 17.58 6.51 16.32
N GLY A 136 17.05 6.65 17.54
CA GLY A 136 16.98 5.61 18.55
C GLY A 136 15.79 4.66 18.36
N GLU A 137 15.20 4.24 19.47
CA GLU A 137 14.10 3.28 19.47
C GLU A 137 12.82 3.86 18.87
N ILE A 138 12.03 2.99 18.23
CA ILE A 138 10.72 3.36 17.68
C ILE A 138 9.63 2.95 18.68
N GLU A 139 8.85 3.93 19.12
CA GLU A 139 7.64 3.75 19.93
C GLU A 139 6.42 4.06 19.07
N VAL A 140 5.42 3.17 19.06
CA VAL A 140 4.22 3.32 18.21
C VAL A 140 2.94 3.29 19.02
N TYR A 141 1.98 4.14 18.66
CA TYR A 141 0.62 4.05 19.17
C TYR A 141 -0.42 4.55 18.18
N ASP A 142 -1.46 3.75 17.99
CA ASP A 142 -2.71 4.16 17.37
C ASP A 142 -3.85 3.36 18.01
N PRO A 143 -4.98 4.01 18.40
CA PRO A 143 -6.13 3.30 18.92
C PRO A 143 -6.72 2.25 17.96
N VAL A 144 -6.40 2.33 16.66
CA VAL A 144 -6.87 1.37 15.65
C VAL A 144 -6.03 0.10 15.56
N PHE A 145 -4.92 -0.03 16.30
CA PHE A 145 -4.10 -1.24 16.28
C PHE A 145 -4.89 -2.48 16.72
N SER A 146 -4.80 -3.51 15.90
CA SER A 146 -5.29 -4.86 16.13
C SER A 146 -4.22 -5.72 16.83
N PRO A 147 -4.59 -6.91 17.35
CA PRO A 147 -3.59 -7.88 17.83
C PRO A 147 -2.57 -8.29 16.75
N VAL A 148 -2.97 -8.27 15.47
CA VAL A 148 -2.08 -8.52 14.34
C VAL A 148 -1.06 -7.38 14.22
N ASP A 149 -1.52 -6.13 14.25
CA ASP A 149 -0.65 -4.95 14.17
C ASP A 149 0.42 -4.99 15.26
N CYS A 150 0.00 -5.22 16.51
CA CYS A 150 0.91 -5.34 17.64
C CYS A 150 1.96 -6.45 17.45
N GLY A 151 1.56 -7.61 16.94
CA GLY A 151 2.48 -8.70 16.65
C GLY A 151 3.48 -8.36 15.53
N VAL A 152 3.03 -7.65 14.48
CA VAL A 152 3.91 -7.20 13.40
C VAL A 152 4.91 -6.16 13.90
N PHE A 153 4.50 -5.20 14.73
CA PHE A 153 5.44 -4.23 15.33
C PHE A 153 6.53 -4.93 16.16
N GLN A 154 6.17 -5.96 16.93
CA GLN A 154 7.13 -6.75 17.69
C GLN A 154 8.15 -7.46 16.79
N GLU A 155 7.71 -8.03 15.66
CA GLU A 155 8.60 -8.65 14.67
C GLU A 155 9.62 -7.66 14.07
N PHE A 156 9.26 -6.38 13.97
CA PHE A 156 10.15 -5.29 13.52
C PHE A 156 10.87 -4.56 14.67
N ARG A 157 10.75 -5.05 15.91
CA ARG A 157 11.36 -4.44 17.11
C ARG A 157 10.88 -3.01 17.40
N CYS A 158 9.63 -2.70 17.05
CA CYS A 158 8.96 -1.47 17.45
C CYS A 158 8.22 -1.67 18.78
N ASN A 159 8.36 -0.71 19.70
CA ASN A 159 7.72 -0.75 21.01
C ASN A 159 6.29 -0.22 20.91
N VAL A 160 5.30 -1.10 21.10
CA VAL A 160 3.89 -0.69 21.12
C VAL A 160 3.55 -0.08 22.48
N LEU A 161 3.12 1.17 22.50
CA LEU A 161 2.74 1.82 23.75
C LEU A 161 1.45 1.18 24.31
N PRO A 162 1.38 0.88 25.61
CA PRO A 162 0.23 0.18 26.20
C PRO A 162 -0.97 1.10 26.48
N VAL A 163 -0.77 2.42 26.43
CA VAL A 163 -1.75 3.43 26.86
C VAL A 163 -1.94 4.49 25.79
N ASN A 164 -3.18 4.94 25.61
CA ASN A 164 -3.47 6.11 24.79
C ASN A 164 -3.00 7.39 25.48
N GLU A 165 -1.97 8.01 24.94
CA GLU A 165 -1.47 9.30 25.42
C GLU A 165 -2.20 10.48 24.80
N TYR A 166 -3.10 10.23 23.83
CA TYR A 166 -3.87 11.23 23.11
C TYR A 166 -2.97 12.32 22.48
N GLY A 167 -1.78 11.92 22.04
CA GLY A 167 -0.76 12.82 21.50
C GLY A 167 -0.13 13.76 22.52
N ARG A 168 -0.41 13.63 23.82
CA ARG A 168 0.10 14.55 24.86
C ARG A 168 1.41 14.10 25.51
N ARG A 169 2.25 13.36 24.79
CA ARG A 169 3.58 12.96 25.29
C ARG A 169 4.40 14.22 25.53
N LYS A 170 4.70 14.47 26.80
CA LYS A 170 5.60 15.54 27.20
C LYS A 170 7.03 15.11 26.91
N VAL A 171 7.77 15.95 26.18
CA VAL A 171 9.19 15.70 25.96
C VAL A 171 9.98 16.08 27.20
N THR A 172 10.91 15.20 27.54
CA THR A 172 11.91 15.40 28.61
C THR A 172 13.34 15.27 28.07
N ARG A 173 13.47 14.97 26.77
CA ARG A 173 14.70 14.73 26.02
C ARG A 173 14.42 14.92 24.52
N PRO A 174 15.44 15.02 23.66
CA PRO A 174 15.27 15.09 22.21
C PRO A 174 14.38 13.96 21.70
N THR A 175 13.31 14.29 20.98
CA THR A 175 12.31 13.32 20.50
C THR A 175 11.86 13.66 19.09
N LEU A 176 11.90 12.68 18.20
CA LEU A 176 11.35 12.76 16.86
C LEU A 176 9.91 12.24 16.87
N PHE A 177 8.93 13.08 16.55
CA PHE A 177 7.54 12.64 16.37
C PHE A 177 7.25 12.44 14.89
N PHE A 178 6.83 11.23 14.51
CA PHE A 178 6.34 10.96 13.16
C PHE A 178 4.80 10.88 13.18
N LEU A 179 4.15 11.74 12.40
CA LEU A 179 2.71 12.00 12.47
C LEU A 179 2.03 11.95 11.07
N PRO A 180 2.13 10.82 10.35
CA PRO A 180 1.83 10.77 8.92
C PRO A 180 0.34 10.92 8.57
N HIS A 181 -0.58 10.66 9.50
CA HIS A 181 -2.02 10.89 9.32
C HIS A 181 -2.69 11.51 10.57
N ALA A 182 -1.96 12.34 11.29
CA ALA A 182 -2.48 12.96 12.51
C ALA A 182 -3.60 13.97 12.20
N TYR A 183 -4.80 13.78 12.74
CA TYR A 183 -5.86 14.78 12.64
C TYR A 183 -5.52 16.04 13.46
N PRO A 184 -6.10 17.22 13.14
CA PRO A 184 -5.75 18.49 13.78
C PRO A 184 -5.75 18.45 15.31
N CYS A 185 -6.74 17.80 15.94
CA CYS A 185 -6.80 17.72 17.41
C CYS A 185 -5.62 16.95 18.03
N LEU A 186 -5.07 15.93 17.35
CA LEU A 186 -3.90 15.19 17.84
C LEU A 186 -2.65 16.06 17.78
N ARG A 187 -2.47 16.79 16.68
CA ARG A 187 -1.35 17.73 16.49
C ARG A 187 -1.43 18.87 17.51
N ALA A 188 -2.61 19.45 17.71
CA ALA A 188 -2.85 20.46 18.72
C ALA A 188 -2.55 19.95 20.14
N SER A 189 -2.97 18.72 20.46
CA SER A 189 -2.73 18.11 21.77
C SER A 189 -1.24 17.94 22.06
N LEU A 190 -0.44 17.59 21.04
CA LEU A 190 1.01 17.47 21.17
C LEU A 190 1.69 18.81 21.40
N LEU A 191 1.34 19.83 20.61
CA LEU A 191 1.88 21.18 20.78
C LEU A 191 1.47 21.77 22.14
N GLU A 192 0.21 21.64 22.53
CA GLU A 192 -0.31 22.14 23.82
C GLU A 192 0.44 21.51 25.00
N ALA A 193 0.64 20.18 24.97
CA ALA A 193 1.31 19.46 26.06
C ALA A 193 2.77 19.90 26.27
N ASN A 194 3.39 20.50 25.24
CA ASN A 194 4.78 20.93 25.20
C ASN A 194 4.92 22.45 24.99
N TRP A 195 3.87 23.24 25.24
CA TRP A 195 3.81 24.69 24.96
C TRP A 195 4.69 25.53 25.89
N CYS A 196 6.00 25.31 25.83
CA CYS A 196 7.03 26.11 26.47
C CYS A 196 8.37 25.96 25.73
N PRO A 197 9.28 26.94 25.79
CA PRO A 197 10.51 26.92 24.99
C PRO A 197 11.40 25.70 25.27
N SER A 198 11.53 25.30 26.55
CA SER A 198 12.39 24.18 26.96
C SER A 198 11.93 22.82 26.44
N GLN A 199 10.63 22.66 26.16
CA GLN A 199 10.07 21.42 25.60
C GLN A 199 9.99 21.47 24.08
N ILE A 200 9.40 22.52 23.49
CA ILE A 200 9.24 22.62 22.03
C ILE A 200 10.58 22.55 21.30
N ASN A 201 11.64 23.15 21.84
CA ASN A 201 12.99 23.08 21.24
C ASN A 201 13.64 21.70 21.28
N GLN A 202 13.05 20.72 21.97
CA GLN A 202 13.50 19.32 22.04
C GLN A 202 12.71 18.41 21.07
N MET A 203 11.76 18.98 20.34
CA MET A 203 10.91 18.24 19.41
C MET A 203 11.40 18.42 17.98
N VAL A 204 11.44 17.31 17.24
CA VAL A 204 11.46 17.30 15.78
C VAL A 204 10.15 16.68 15.31
N LEU A 205 9.46 17.31 14.37
CA LEU A 205 8.24 16.74 13.79
C LEU A 205 8.53 16.29 12.37
N LEU A 206 8.14 15.06 12.03
CA LEU A 206 8.03 14.57 10.67
C LEU A 206 6.53 14.40 10.37
N MET A 207 5.97 15.26 9.54
CA MET A 207 4.54 15.24 9.18
C MET A 207 4.28 15.99 7.87
N ASP A 208 3.03 16.04 7.42
CA ASP A 208 2.62 16.84 6.26
C ASP A 208 3.16 18.29 6.30
N SER A 209 3.59 18.79 5.15
CA SER A 209 4.16 20.12 4.95
C SER A 209 3.16 21.24 5.30
N PHE A 210 3.68 22.45 5.54
CA PHE A 210 2.82 23.62 5.76
C PHE A 210 1.93 23.94 4.55
N GLU A 211 2.35 23.61 3.34
CA GLU A 211 1.56 23.83 2.11
C GLU A 211 0.45 22.79 1.95
N ALA A 212 0.75 21.51 2.14
CA ALA A 212 -0.25 20.42 2.10
C ALA A 212 -1.36 20.62 3.14
N ALA A 213 -1.03 21.15 4.32
CA ALA A 213 -2.02 21.48 5.35
C ALA A 213 -2.99 22.62 4.92
N ARG A 214 -2.59 23.48 3.98
CA ARG A 214 -3.43 24.57 3.45
C ARG A 214 -4.44 24.10 2.40
N GLU A 215 -4.23 22.95 1.75
CA GLU A 215 -5.12 22.45 0.69
C GLU A 215 -6.40 21.78 1.21
N TYR A 216 -6.46 21.39 2.50
CA TYR A 216 -7.70 20.96 3.16
C TYR A 216 -8.76 22.07 3.31
N LYS A 217 -8.52 23.26 2.74
CA LYS A 217 -9.41 24.43 2.71
C LYS A 217 -10.69 24.29 1.88
N VAL A 218 -11.03 23.11 1.38
CA VAL A 218 -12.29 22.90 0.66
C VAL A 218 -13.41 22.55 1.66
N GLN A 219 -14.16 23.59 2.05
CA GLN A 219 -15.50 23.54 2.65
C GLN A 219 -15.66 23.30 4.17
N VAL A 220 -15.14 24.21 5.02
CA VAL A 220 -15.72 24.40 6.36
C VAL A 220 -16.03 25.89 6.61
N PRO A 221 -17.31 26.27 6.81
CA PRO A 221 -17.69 27.66 7.12
C PRO A 221 -17.49 28.02 8.61
N ARG A 222 -16.42 27.56 9.27
CA ARG A 222 -16.18 27.82 10.71
C ARG A 222 -14.68 27.87 11.06
N GLY A 223 -14.17 29.08 11.30
CA GLY A 223 -12.97 29.36 12.12
C GLY A 223 -11.66 28.67 11.74
N LYS A 224 -10.55 29.06 12.38
CA LYS A 224 -9.31 28.27 12.39
C LYS A 224 -9.44 27.18 13.45
N THR A 225 -8.91 25.99 13.17
CA THR A 225 -8.70 24.93 14.17
C THR A 225 -7.64 25.33 15.19
N MET A 226 -7.65 24.71 16.37
CA MET A 226 -6.62 24.98 17.40
C MET A 226 -5.20 24.74 16.88
N TYR A 227 -5.00 23.65 16.15
CA TYR A 227 -3.69 23.36 15.56
C TYR A 227 -3.25 24.48 14.63
N GLU A 228 -4.14 25.02 13.79
CA GLU A 228 -3.78 26.13 12.90
C GLU A 228 -3.36 27.39 13.67
N VAL A 229 -4.06 27.71 14.77
CA VAL A 229 -3.69 28.88 15.61
C VAL A 229 -2.34 28.67 16.28
N LEU A 230 -2.11 27.51 16.90
CA LEU A 230 -0.83 27.16 17.54
C LEU A 230 0.32 27.13 16.54
N ARG A 231 0.08 26.58 15.36
CA ARG A 231 1.04 26.50 14.26
C ARG A 231 1.42 27.88 13.73
N GLU A 232 0.45 28.77 13.56
CA GLU A 232 0.70 30.15 13.12
C GLU A 232 1.54 30.91 14.15
N ALA A 233 1.26 30.75 15.45
CA ALA A 233 2.04 31.34 16.53
C ALA A 233 3.52 30.88 16.52
N LEU A 234 3.78 29.64 16.11
CA LEU A 234 5.13 29.09 16.00
C LEU A 234 5.81 29.31 14.64
N SER A 235 5.13 29.90 13.67
CA SER A 235 5.60 29.92 12.27
C SER A 235 6.94 30.63 12.09
N GLU A 236 7.17 31.75 12.78
CA GLU A 236 8.45 32.49 12.76
C GLU A 236 9.58 31.76 13.49
N TYR A 237 9.25 30.81 14.36
CA TYR A 237 10.18 30.00 15.15
C TYR A 237 10.39 28.60 14.58
N THR A 238 9.75 28.28 13.46
CA THR A 238 9.80 26.95 12.85
C THR A 238 10.64 26.98 11.59
N ARG A 239 11.63 26.08 11.51
CA ARG A 239 12.37 25.80 10.30
C ARG A 239 11.88 24.49 9.72
N GLU A 240 11.36 24.55 8.50
CA GLU A 240 10.85 23.41 7.75
C GLU A 240 11.85 22.98 6.67
N PHE A 241 12.01 21.67 6.54
CA PHE A 241 12.75 21.03 5.44
C PHE A 241 11.79 20.09 4.72
N GLU A 242 11.33 20.51 3.55
CA GLU A 242 10.45 19.73 2.70
C GLU A 242 11.20 18.58 2.03
N ILE A 243 10.47 17.51 1.75
CA ILE A 243 10.95 16.42 0.92
C ILE A 243 10.49 16.73 -0.51
N GLU A 244 11.43 17.15 -1.37
CA GLU A 244 11.17 17.76 -2.68
C GLU A 244 10.35 16.87 -3.62
N THR A 245 10.55 15.55 -3.57
CA THR A 245 9.80 14.62 -4.40
C THR A 245 8.51 14.22 -3.68
N PRO A 246 7.32 14.62 -4.16
CA PRO A 246 6.07 14.07 -3.66
C PRO A 246 5.96 12.60 -4.08
N TRP A 247 5.44 11.75 -3.19
CA TRP A 247 5.15 10.37 -3.55
C TRP A 247 3.74 10.02 -3.11
N PHE A 248 2.84 9.73 -4.03
CA PHE A 248 1.40 9.62 -3.74
C PHE A 248 1.01 8.66 -2.59
N MET A 249 1.88 7.71 -2.21
CA MET A 249 1.68 6.82 -1.04
C MET A 249 2.00 7.47 0.31
N LEU A 250 2.80 8.52 0.32
CA LEU A 250 3.18 9.33 1.48
C LEU A 250 2.94 10.79 1.12
N HIS A 251 1.95 11.44 1.75
CA HIS A 251 1.73 12.88 1.62
C HIS A 251 3.04 13.67 1.74
N GLU A 252 3.10 14.87 1.17
CA GLU A 252 4.26 15.76 1.20
C GLU A 252 4.72 15.97 2.64
N ASN A 253 5.67 15.14 3.10
CA ASN A 253 6.17 15.18 4.45
C ASN A 253 7.31 16.19 4.53
N SER A 254 7.44 16.84 5.68
CA SER A 254 8.54 17.73 5.99
C SER A 254 9.06 17.47 7.40
N PHE A 255 10.32 17.80 7.61
CA PHE A 255 10.90 17.88 8.95
C PHE A 255 10.75 19.30 9.48
N GLN A 256 10.13 19.45 10.64
CA GLN A 256 9.92 20.72 11.30
C GLN A 256 10.74 20.77 12.59
N PHE A 257 11.56 21.82 12.71
CA PHE A 257 12.40 22.11 13.85
C PHE A 257 11.97 23.42 14.49
N PHE A 258 11.94 23.47 15.82
CA PHE A 258 11.62 24.69 16.55
C PHE A 258 12.85 25.33 17.17
N ASN A 259 12.91 26.65 17.10
CA ASN A 259 13.94 27.46 17.73
C ASN A 259 13.32 28.69 18.40
N VAL A 260 12.67 28.45 19.53
CA VAL A 260 12.04 29.46 20.38
C VAL A 260 13.04 29.99 21.40
N GLU A 261 13.07 31.29 21.66
CA GLU A 261 13.94 31.86 22.69
C GLU A 261 13.60 31.31 24.10
N PRO A 262 14.58 30.92 24.93
CA PRO A 262 14.32 30.29 26.23
C PRO A 262 13.45 31.10 27.19
N GLU A 263 13.48 32.42 27.11
CA GLU A 263 12.76 33.35 27.99
C GLU A 263 11.44 33.85 27.39
N LEU A 264 11.09 33.45 26.18
CA LEU A 264 9.88 33.90 25.52
C LEU A 264 8.64 33.39 26.27
N ASP A 265 7.75 34.31 26.61
CA ASP A 265 6.40 33.95 27.04
C ASP A 265 5.60 33.45 25.83
N MET A 266 5.53 32.13 25.68
CA MET A 266 4.82 31.46 24.60
C MET A 266 3.32 31.77 24.56
N ASP A 267 2.70 32.17 25.68
CA ASP A 267 1.29 32.56 25.70
C ASP A 267 1.08 33.94 25.05
N SER A 268 2.11 34.80 25.01
CA SER A 268 2.07 36.10 24.34
C SER A 268 1.99 36.00 22.80
N LEU A 269 2.33 34.83 22.24
CA LEU A 269 2.22 34.56 20.80
C LEU A 269 0.78 34.23 20.36
N LEU A 270 -0.11 33.98 21.32
CA LEU A 270 -1.47 33.53 21.04
C LEU A 270 -2.45 34.71 21.02
N PRO A 271 -3.54 34.62 20.24
CA PRO A 271 -4.59 35.62 20.29
C PRO A 271 -5.22 35.74 21.70
N ASP A 272 -5.54 36.96 22.14
CA ASP A 272 -6.11 37.24 23.47
C ASP A 272 -7.35 36.41 23.83
N TYR A 273 -8.13 35.99 22.83
CA TYR A 273 -9.32 35.19 23.03
C TYR A 273 -9.01 33.72 23.37
N LEU A 274 -7.79 33.23 23.13
CA LEU A 274 -7.43 31.82 23.23
C LEU A 274 -6.78 31.51 24.59
N THR A 275 -7.61 31.33 25.61
CA THR A 275 -7.16 31.03 26.97
C THR A 275 -6.60 29.60 27.10
N LYS A 276 -5.74 29.38 28.11
CA LYS A 276 -5.20 28.05 28.44
C LYS A 276 -6.30 27.04 28.74
N GLU A 277 -7.36 27.47 29.45
CA GLU A 277 -8.52 26.64 29.76
C GLU A 277 -9.23 26.16 28.50
N MET A 278 -9.38 27.02 27.47
CA MET A 278 -9.98 26.63 26.19
C MET A 278 -9.13 25.58 25.47
N ARG A 279 -7.80 25.74 25.46
CA ARG A 279 -6.88 24.75 24.86
C ARG A 279 -6.96 23.39 25.56
N LEU A 280 -6.99 23.40 26.90
CA LEU A 280 -7.14 22.19 27.71
C LEU A 280 -8.52 21.54 27.53
N GLU A 281 -9.58 22.33 27.35
CA GLU A 281 -10.93 21.81 27.12
C GLU A 281 -11.08 21.11 25.78
N GLU A 282 -10.45 21.63 24.73
CA GLU A 282 -10.39 20.94 23.44
C GLU A 282 -9.64 19.61 23.53
N CYS A 283 -8.52 19.59 24.25
CA CYS A 283 -7.78 18.35 24.54
C CYS A 283 -8.65 17.34 25.29
N ARG A 284 -9.39 17.77 26.33
CA ARG A 284 -10.32 16.92 27.09
C ARG A 284 -11.45 16.39 26.21
N SER A 285 -12.01 17.24 25.35
CA SER A 285 -13.08 16.85 24.40
C SER A 285 -12.59 15.77 23.45
N PHE A 286 -11.36 15.91 22.92
CA PHE A 286 -10.73 14.88 22.10
C PHE A 286 -10.51 13.57 22.89
N GLN A 287 -10.07 13.65 24.15
CA GLN A 287 -9.89 12.46 25.01
C GLN A 287 -11.19 11.72 25.31
N GLN A 288 -12.31 12.44 25.42
CA GLN A 288 -13.63 11.86 25.67
C GLN A 288 -14.26 11.28 24.39
N ALA A 289 -13.81 11.71 23.21
CA ALA A 289 -14.29 11.15 21.96
C ALA A 289 -13.94 9.66 21.88
N LYS A 290 -14.96 8.81 21.66
CA LYS A 290 -14.76 7.37 21.55
C LYS A 290 -13.85 7.07 20.35
N PRO A 291 -12.62 6.58 20.55
CA PRO A 291 -11.71 6.39 19.44
C PRO A 291 -12.20 5.24 18.56
N ARG A 292 -11.93 5.34 17.25
CA ARG A 292 -12.09 4.22 16.33
C ARG A 292 -11.09 3.14 16.73
N ASN A 293 -11.52 1.88 16.72
CA ASN A 293 -10.66 0.74 17.01
C ASN A 293 -10.61 -0.21 15.81
N TYR A 294 -9.77 -1.25 15.89
CA TYR A 294 -9.63 -2.21 14.80
C TYR A 294 -10.94 -2.90 14.39
N ARG A 295 -11.93 -3.05 15.30
CA ARG A 295 -13.25 -3.62 14.95
C ARG A 295 -14.07 -2.69 14.06
N PHE A 296 -13.92 -1.38 14.27
CA PHE A 296 -14.50 -0.39 13.37
C PHE A 296 -13.87 -0.49 11.98
N LEU A 297 -12.53 -0.57 11.89
CA LEU A 297 -11.82 -0.71 10.62
C LEU A 297 -12.19 -2.00 9.89
N SER A 298 -12.20 -3.15 10.59
CA SER A 298 -12.64 -4.43 10.01
C SER A 298 -14.02 -4.34 9.36
N LYS A 299 -15.00 -3.72 10.04
CA LYS A 299 -16.34 -3.49 9.48
C LYS A 299 -16.33 -2.49 8.32
N LYS A 300 -15.47 -1.47 8.38
CA LYS A 300 -15.30 -0.49 7.30
C LYS A 300 -14.75 -1.18 6.05
N CYS A 301 -13.66 -1.96 6.15
CA CYS A 301 -13.07 -2.69 5.02
C CYS A 301 -14.08 -3.61 4.34
N GLU A 302 -14.86 -4.39 5.09
CA GLU A 302 -15.91 -5.25 4.52
C GLU A 302 -16.98 -4.45 3.78
N LYS A 303 -17.43 -3.32 4.34
CA LYS A 303 -18.40 -2.44 3.70
C LYS A 303 -17.83 -1.78 2.45
N THR A 304 -16.62 -1.21 2.53
CA THR A 304 -15.93 -0.56 1.42
C THR A 304 -15.76 -1.53 0.26
N PHE A 305 -15.23 -2.74 0.52
CA PHE A 305 -15.08 -3.77 -0.49
C PHE A 305 -16.42 -4.19 -1.13
N ALA A 306 -17.51 -4.25 -0.37
CA ALA A 306 -18.81 -4.57 -0.92
C ALA A 306 -19.42 -3.44 -1.77
N MET A 307 -19.11 -2.17 -1.49
CA MET A 307 -19.66 -1.02 -2.21
C MET A 307 -19.18 -0.96 -3.67
N VAL A 308 -17.95 -1.38 -3.91
CA VAL A 308 -17.29 -1.49 -5.23
C VAL A 308 -18.14 -2.17 -6.29
N PHE A 309 -18.86 -3.23 -5.88
CA PHE A 309 -19.59 -4.09 -6.80
C PHE A 309 -21.04 -3.65 -7.01
N ARG A 310 -21.46 -2.53 -6.41
CA ARG A 310 -22.81 -1.99 -6.60
C ARG A 310 -22.93 -1.26 -7.92
N ALA A 311 -24.09 -1.41 -8.57
CA ALA A 311 -24.35 -0.83 -9.88
C ALA A 311 -24.32 0.71 -9.88
N ASP A 312 -24.70 1.34 -8.78
CA ASP A 312 -24.76 2.78 -8.53
C ASP A 312 -23.44 3.37 -8.01
N TYR A 313 -22.40 2.55 -7.79
CA TYR A 313 -21.08 3.06 -7.43
C TYR A 313 -20.42 3.62 -8.69
N ILE A 314 -20.39 4.95 -8.76
CA ILE A 314 -19.97 5.74 -9.93
C ILE A 314 -18.50 6.17 -9.82
N ASP A 315 -17.81 5.91 -8.70
CA ASP A 315 -16.42 6.33 -8.56
C ASP A 315 -15.53 5.64 -9.62
N PRO A 316 -15.00 6.40 -10.60
CA PRO A 316 -14.23 5.84 -11.71
C PRO A 316 -12.80 5.46 -11.32
N TRP A 317 -12.34 5.82 -10.12
CA TRP A 317 -10.92 5.76 -9.78
C TRP A 317 -10.66 4.80 -8.63
N TYR A 318 -10.00 3.67 -8.94
CA TYR A 318 -8.88 2.99 -8.23
C TYR A 318 -8.75 2.98 -6.68
N GLU A 319 -9.65 3.53 -5.87
CA GLU A 319 -9.44 3.78 -4.42
C GLU A 319 -9.47 2.53 -3.53
N ILE A 320 -9.97 1.41 -4.03
CA ILE A 320 -10.13 0.21 -3.19
C ILE A 320 -8.78 -0.43 -2.88
N SER A 321 -7.81 -0.31 -3.79
CA SER A 321 -6.48 -0.90 -3.64
C SER A 321 -5.49 0.03 -2.95
N SER A 322 -5.64 1.35 -3.06
CA SER A 322 -4.61 2.30 -2.60
C SER A 322 -4.69 2.58 -1.09
N GLU A 323 -5.89 2.57 -0.48
CA GLU A 323 -6.03 2.91 0.95
C GLU A 323 -6.28 1.71 1.87
N ASN A 324 -7.21 0.82 1.53
CA ASN A 324 -7.68 -0.23 2.43
C ASN A 324 -7.23 -1.61 1.93
N ARG A 325 -6.73 -2.46 2.82
CA ARG A 325 -6.52 -3.88 2.51
C ARG A 325 -7.89 -4.56 2.33
N ILE A 326 -7.98 -5.44 1.34
CA ILE A 326 -9.20 -6.22 1.10
C ILE A 326 -9.44 -7.22 2.26
N PRO A 327 -10.70 -7.65 2.48
CA PRO A 327 -10.99 -8.58 3.57
C PRO A 327 -10.23 -9.90 3.46
N ARG A 328 -9.71 -10.41 4.58
CA ARG A 328 -8.88 -11.62 4.58
C ARG A 328 -9.53 -12.86 3.97
N ARG A 329 -10.85 -13.02 4.13
CA ARG A 329 -11.58 -14.12 3.50
C ARG A 329 -11.42 -14.11 1.98
N ILE A 330 -11.25 -12.94 1.37
CA ILE A 330 -10.97 -12.77 -0.07
C ILE A 330 -9.48 -13.03 -0.35
N LEU A 331 -8.57 -12.49 0.49
CA LEU A 331 -7.13 -12.73 0.34
C LEU A 331 -6.75 -14.22 0.36
N CYS A 332 -7.35 -15.01 1.24
CA CYS A 332 -6.96 -16.40 1.49
C CYS A 332 -7.81 -17.45 0.77
N SER A 333 -8.85 -17.05 0.03
CA SER A 333 -9.73 -18.02 -0.63
C SER A 333 -10.37 -17.43 -1.88
N TRP A 334 -10.35 -18.21 -2.95
CA TRP A 334 -10.97 -17.81 -4.19
C TRP A 334 -12.50 -17.74 -4.04
N HIS A 335 -13.09 -16.63 -4.51
CA HIS A 335 -14.53 -16.43 -4.60
C HIS A 335 -14.92 -16.08 -6.04
N PRO A 336 -16.09 -16.54 -6.53
CA PRO A 336 -16.61 -16.04 -7.81
C PRO A 336 -16.78 -14.51 -7.78
N PRO A 337 -16.68 -13.84 -8.93
CA PRO A 337 -17.01 -12.42 -9.02
C PRO A 337 -18.48 -12.14 -8.69
N SER A 338 -18.79 -10.89 -8.38
CA SER A 338 -20.16 -10.42 -8.21
C SER A 338 -20.97 -10.60 -9.50
N ARG A 339 -22.30 -10.68 -9.41
CA ARG A 339 -23.18 -10.84 -10.58
C ARG A 339 -22.90 -9.79 -11.66
N GLY A 340 -22.77 -10.22 -12.91
CA GLY A 340 -22.45 -9.35 -14.05
C GLY A 340 -20.99 -8.87 -14.09
N TRP A 341 -20.10 -9.44 -13.27
CA TRP A 341 -18.66 -9.21 -13.35
C TRP A 341 -17.95 -10.46 -13.86
N ILE A 342 -16.91 -10.25 -14.66
CA ILE A 342 -15.99 -11.29 -15.09
C ILE A 342 -14.71 -11.19 -14.28
N LYS A 343 -14.09 -12.31 -13.93
CA LYS A 343 -12.86 -12.36 -13.14
C LYS A 343 -11.71 -13.00 -13.90
N LEU A 344 -10.62 -12.25 -14.04
CA LEU A 344 -9.32 -12.71 -14.50
C LEU A 344 -8.42 -13.01 -13.29
N ASN A 345 -8.02 -14.27 -13.14
CA ASN A 345 -6.92 -14.65 -12.26
C ASN A 345 -5.67 -14.89 -13.11
N PHE A 346 -4.56 -14.26 -12.77
CA PHE A 346 -3.28 -14.39 -13.48
C PHE A 346 -2.18 -14.85 -12.54
N GLY A 347 -1.14 -15.47 -13.08
CA GLY A 347 0.06 -15.84 -12.34
C GLY A 347 1.25 -16.07 -13.27
N GLY A 348 2.43 -15.76 -12.76
CA GLY A 348 3.71 -15.97 -13.43
C GLY A 348 4.70 -16.70 -12.53
N ILE A 349 5.53 -17.54 -13.15
CA ILE A 349 6.69 -18.17 -12.51
C ILE A 349 7.92 -17.85 -13.36
N GLY A 350 8.98 -17.38 -12.71
CA GLY A 350 10.23 -17.06 -13.38
C GLY A 350 11.43 -17.28 -12.47
N HIS A 351 12.63 -17.22 -13.03
CA HIS A 351 13.87 -17.51 -12.33
C HIS A 351 14.93 -16.47 -12.68
N ASP A 352 15.68 -16.00 -11.69
CA ASP A 352 16.73 -14.99 -11.92
C ASP A 352 17.98 -15.57 -12.62
N ARG A 353 18.05 -16.90 -12.83
CA ARG A 353 19.20 -17.62 -13.43
C ARG A 353 18.70 -18.70 -14.39
N ASP A 354 18.66 -18.40 -15.69
CA ASP A 354 18.50 -19.32 -16.85
C ASP A 354 17.40 -20.39 -16.77
N GLY A 355 16.40 -20.19 -15.90
CA GLY A 355 15.30 -21.12 -15.70
C GLY A 355 14.12 -20.76 -16.59
N SER A 356 13.44 -21.78 -17.12
CA SER A 356 12.26 -21.53 -17.97
C SER A 356 11.15 -20.87 -17.17
N ALA A 357 10.74 -19.70 -17.63
CA ALA A 357 9.65 -18.92 -17.12
C ALA A 357 8.34 -19.25 -17.84
N GLY A 358 7.24 -19.13 -17.11
CA GLY A 358 5.90 -19.39 -17.62
C GLY A 358 4.88 -18.44 -17.03
N PHE A 359 3.82 -18.23 -17.78
CA PHE A 359 2.68 -17.43 -17.35
C PHE A 359 1.40 -18.21 -17.62
N GLY A 360 0.35 -17.86 -16.90
CA GLY A 360 -0.96 -18.42 -17.16
C GLY A 360 -2.06 -17.68 -16.41
N GLY A 361 -3.29 -17.99 -16.80
CA GLY A 361 -4.44 -17.42 -16.15
C GLY A 361 -5.75 -17.99 -16.65
N VAL A 362 -6.80 -17.59 -15.96
CA VAL A 362 -8.14 -18.12 -16.15
C VAL A 362 -9.17 -17.00 -15.99
N ILE A 363 -10.11 -16.96 -16.92
CA ILE A 363 -11.21 -16.00 -16.95
C ILE A 363 -12.51 -16.74 -16.58
N ARG A 364 -13.22 -16.24 -15.57
CA ARG A 364 -14.42 -16.89 -15.00
C ARG A 364 -15.59 -15.93 -14.84
N ASP A 365 -16.80 -16.44 -15.01
CA ASP A 365 -18.06 -15.72 -14.72
C ASP A 365 -18.51 -15.86 -13.25
N GLU A 366 -19.62 -15.22 -12.88
CA GLU A 366 -20.21 -15.31 -11.53
C GLU A 366 -20.67 -16.73 -11.15
N HIS A 367 -20.86 -17.61 -12.14
CA HIS A 367 -21.28 -19.00 -11.97
C HIS A 367 -20.09 -19.96 -11.89
N LYS A 368 -18.86 -19.43 -11.84
CA LYS A 368 -17.59 -20.17 -11.81
C LYS A 368 -17.29 -20.90 -13.13
N HIS A 369 -18.03 -20.65 -14.21
CA HIS A 369 -17.70 -21.21 -15.51
C HIS A 369 -16.40 -20.59 -16.01
N ARG A 370 -15.50 -21.43 -16.51
CA ARG A 370 -14.27 -20.99 -17.15
C ARG A 370 -14.61 -20.56 -18.56
N LEU A 371 -14.48 -19.27 -18.85
CA LEU A 371 -14.72 -18.70 -20.16
C LEU A 371 -13.46 -18.81 -21.02
N VAL A 372 -12.30 -18.52 -20.43
CA VAL A 372 -10.99 -18.65 -21.09
C VAL A 372 -9.97 -19.23 -20.13
N THR A 373 -9.04 -20.02 -20.64
CA THR A 373 -7.84 -20.45 -19.93
C THR A 373 -6.65 -20.29 -20.87
N TYR A 374 -5.57 -19.69 -20.38
CA TYR A 374 -4.37 -19.47 -21.18
C TYR A 374 -3.11 -19.80 -20.38
N MET A 375 -2.07 -20.22 -21.10
CA MET A 375 -0.75 -20.46 -20.55
C MET A 375 0.30 -20.39 -21.65
N GLY A 376 1.50 -19.93 -21.30
CA GLY A 376 2.60 -19.80 -22.25
C GLY A 376 3.96 -19.83 -21.57
N ASN A 377 4.98 -19.94 -22.40
CA ASN A 377 6.39 -19.97 -22.00
C ASN A 377 7.03 -18.63 -22.37
N LEU A 378 7.86 -18.09 -21.48
CA LEU A 378 8.62 -16.85 -21.69
C LEU A 378 10.12 -17.08 -21.86
N HIS A 379 10.52 -18.33 -21.95
CA HIS A 379 11.91 -18.77 -21.95
C HIS A 379 12.64 -18.22 -20.73
N GLU A 380 13.51 -17.25 -20.89
CA GLU A 380 14.26 -16.65 -19.78
C GLU A 380 13.58 -15.35 -19.36
N ALA A 381 12.91 -15.37 -18.20
CA ALA A 381 12.32 -14.20 -17.58
C ALA A 381 12.27 -14.36 -16.06
N ASP A 382 12.33 -13.24 -15.35
CA ASP A 382 12.11 -13.23 -13.91
C ASP A 382 10.61 -13.34 -13.57
N THR A 383 10.32 -13.54 -12.29
CA THR A 383 8.93 -13.70 -11.80
C THR A 383 8.08 -12.44 -12.04
N ILE A 384 8.67 -11.25 -12.03
CA ILE A 384 7.96 -9.99 -12.27
C ILE A 384 7.51 -9.91 -13.72
N VAL A 385 8.42 -10.11 -14.67
CA VAL A 385 8.11 -10.11 -16.10
C VAL A 385 7.06 -11.17 -16.42
N ALA A 386 7.19 -12.36 -15.83
CA ALA A 386 6.20 -13.43 -16.01
C ALA A 386 4.80 -13.06 -15.51
N ASN A 387 4.69 -12.39 -14.36
CA ASN A 387 3.40 -11.97 -13.82
C ASN A 387 2.76 -10.82 -14.62
N VAL A 388 3.56 -9.84 -15.04
CA VAL A 388 3.06 -8.74 -15.90
C VAL A 388 2.58 -9.31 -17.24
N GLU A 389 3.33 -10.24 -17.83
CA GLU A 389 2.90 -10.92 -19.06
C GLU A 389 1.61 -11.71 -18.87
N ALA A 390 1.46 -12.38 -17.72
CA ALA A 390 0.26 -13.12 -17.40
C ALA A 390 -0.97 -12.21 -17.46
N VAL A 391 -0.92 -11.00 -16.89
CA VAL A 391 -2.02 -10.02 -16.99
C VAL A 391 -2.23 -9.61 -18.45
N ARG A 392 -1.16 -9.19 -19.13
CA ARG A 392 -1.21 -8.70 -20.52
C ARG A 392 -1.90 -9.69 -21.45
N GLN A 393 -1.53 -10.96 -21.38
CA GLN A 393 -2.11 -12.02 -22.19
C GLN A 393 -3.55 -12.35 -21.79
N GLY A 394 -3.88 -12.26 -20.49
CA GLY A 394 -5.24 -12.41 -19.99
C GLY A 394 -6.19 -11.34 -20.53
N LEU A 395 -5.75 -10.08 -20.55
CA LEU A 395 -6.51 -8.97 -21.13
C LEU A 395 -6.68 -9.13 -22.65
N ARG A 396 -5.61 -9.51 -23.36
CA ARG A 396 -5.72 -9.84 -24.80
C ARG A 396 -6.75 -10.93 -25.06
N CYS A 397 -6.86 -11.93 -24.17
CA CYS A 397 -7.82 -13.01 -24.29
C CYS A 397 -9.29 -12.60 -24.13
N LEU A 398 -9.59 -11.42 -23.57
CA LEU A 398 -10.97 -10.92 -23.45
C LEU A 398 -11.64 -10.73 -24.82
N ARG A 399 -10.86 -10.49 -25.88
CA ARG A 399 -11.36 -10.35 -27.26
C ARG A 399 -12.04 -11.61 -27.83
N TYR A 400 -11.84 -12.76 -27.19
CA TYR A 400 -12.39 -14.05 -27.65
C TYR A 400 -13.75 -14.39 -27.04
N ILE A 401 -14.25 -13.57 -26.12
CA ILE A 401 -15.54 -13.77 -25.45
C ILE A 401 -16.45 -12.57 -25.70
N SER A 402 -17.71 -12.68 -25.27
CA SER A 402 -18.63 -11.55 -25.29
C SER A 402 -18.00 -10.33 -24.59
N PRO A 403 -18.24 -9.10 -25.09
CA PRO A 403 -17.67 -7.90 -24.52
C PRO A 403 -17.83 -7.86 -23.00
N VAL A 404 -16.71 -7.67 -22.31
CA VAL A 404 -16.67 -7.57 -20.85
C VAL A 404 -16.72 -6.10 -20.51
N GLU A 405 -17.73 -5.66 -19.75
CA GLU A 405 -17.82 -4.28 -19.27
C GLU A 405 -17.24 -4.13 -17.86
N ARG A 406 -17.31 -5.20 -17.05
CA ARG A 406 -16.97 -5.19 -15.62
C ARG A 406 -15.99 -6.31 -15.32
N LEU A 407 -14.77 -5.94 -14.95
CA LEU A 407 -13.65 -6.87 -14.81
C LEU A 407 -13.07 -6.83 -13.40
N VAL A 408 -12.85 -8.00 -12.81
CA VAL A 408 -12.04 -8.19 -11.61
C VAL A 408 -10.72 -8.81 -12.03
N ILE A 409 -9.59 -8.25 -11.60
CA ILE A 409 -8.25 -8.82 -11.84
C ILE A 409 -7.63 -9.20 -10.49
N GLU A 410 -7.24 -10.45 -10.35
CA GLU A 410 -6.61 -11.02 -9.16
C GLU A 410 -5.27 -11.66 -9.50
N GLY A 411 -4.25 -11.36 -8.70
CA GLY A 411 -2.93 -11.98 -8.77
C GLY A 411 -2.27 -12.03 -7.39
N ASP A 412 -1.21 -12.82 -7.28
CA ASP A 412 -0.50 -13.12 -6.03
C ASP A 412 0.88 -12.48 -5.91
N ASP A 413 1.35 -11.75 -6.93
CA ASP A 413 2.49 -10.84 -6.79
C ASP A 413 2.01 -9.43 -6.43
N LEU A 414 2.20 -9.06 -5.15
CA LEU A 414 1.81 -7.75 -4.61
C LEU A 414 2.44 -6.58 -5.39
N ARG A 415 3.67 -6.73 -5.90
CA ARG A 415 4.38 -5.65 -6.60
C ARG A 415 3.70 -5.37 -7.94
N VAL A 416 3.37 -6.43 -8.69
CA VAL A 416 2.64 -6.30 -9.96
C VAL A 416 1.28 -5.66 -9.76
N ILE A 417 0.55 -6.07 -8.72
CA ILE A 417 -0.72 -5.44 -8.37
C ILE A 417 -0.53 -3.94 -8.08
N ARG A 418 0.48 -3.57 -7.29
CA ARG A 418 0.77 -2.16 -6.97
C ARG A 418 1.15 -1.35 -8.21
N TRP A 419 1.95 -1.87 -9.13
CA TRP A 419 2.28 -1.12 -10.35
C TRP A 419 1.06 -0.89 -11.24
N ILE A 420 0.16 -1.87 -11.33
CA ILE A 420 -1.08 -1.71 -12.10
C ILE A 420 -2.07 -0.79 -11.37
N CYS A 421 -2.11 -0.80 -10.03
CA CYS A 421 -3.13 -0.09 -9.25
C CYS A 421 -2.76 1.30 -8.75
N GLU A 422 -1.53 1.41 -8.25
CA GLU A 422 -1.08 2.53 -7.44
C GLU A 422 -0.22 3.47 -8.30
N GLY A 423 0.37 3.01 -9.40
CA GLY A 423 1.28 3.85 -10.20
C GLY A 423 2.61 4.12 -9.50
N VAL A 424 3.03 3.22 -8.60
CA VAL A 424 4.41 3.20 -8.07
C VAL A 424 5.38 3.07 -9.23
N GLU A 425 6.56 3.69 -9.14
CA GLU A 425 7.60 3.65 -10.18
C GLU A 425 7.98 2.19 -10.52
N PRO A 426 7.62 1.68 -11.71
CA PRO A 426 7.90 0.30 -12.09
C PRO A 426 9.30 0.17 -12.69
N PRO A 427 9.92 -1.03 -12.64
CA PRO A 427 11.17 -1.28 -13.36
C PRO A 427 11.04 -1.02 -14.86
N GLN A 428 12.05 -0.39 -15.46
CA GLN A 428 12.06 -0.04 -16.89
C GLN A 428 11.66 -1.20 -17.83
N ARG A 429 12.06 -2.43 -17.49
CA ARG A 429 11.84 -3.63 -18.30
C ARG A 429 10.37 -4.07 -18.43
N ILE A 430 9.45 -3.51 -17.62
CA ILE A 430 8.02 -3.85 -17.69
C ILE A 430 7.14 -2.69 -18.17
N ILE A 431 7.70 -1.50 -18.41
CA ILE A 431 6.93 -0.29 -18.76
C ILE A 431 6.10 -0.50 -20.02
N GLU A 432 6.69 -1.00 -21.11
CA GLU A 432 5.98 -1.26 -22.37
C GLU A 432 4.77 -2.20 -22.17
N ALA A 433 4.93 -3.22 -21.33
CA ALA A 433 3.86 -4.16 -21.04
C ALA A 433 2.76 -3.54 -20.16
N LEU A 434 3.13 -2.65 -19.25
CA LEU A 434 2.18 -1.89 -18.43
C LEU A 434 1.40 -0.88 -19.26
N ASP A 435 2.03 -0.17 -20.19
CA ASP A 435 1.36 0.78 -21.09
C ASP A 435 0.25 0.07 -21.89
N GLU A 436 0.54 -1.09 -22.49
CA GLU A 436 -0.48 -1.87 -23.19
C GLU A 436 -1.58 -2.40 -22.25
N ILE A 437 -1.23 -2.75 -21.01
CA ILE A 437 -2.22 -3.13 -20.00
C ILE A 437 -3.15 -1.95 -19.71
N PHE A 438 -2.61 -0.75 -19.49
CA PHE A 438 -3.42 0.44 -19.21
C PHE A 438 -4.36 0.78 -20.37
N ASP A 439 -3.86 0.77 -21.61
CA ASP A 439 -4.67 0.97 -22.81
C ASP A 439 -5.86 -0.02 -22.88
N MET A 440 -5.62 -1.30 -22.54
CA MET A 440 -6.68 -2.32 -22.55
C MET A 440 -7.69 -2.18 -21.41
N LEU A 441 -7.39 -1.40 -20.36
CA LEU A 441 -8.26 -1.22 -19.21
C LEU A 441 -9.13 0.05 -19.30
N GLU A 442 -8.84 0.98 -20.21
CA GLU A 442 -9.53 2.29 -20.31
C GLU A 442 -11.06 2.16 -20.46
N ASP A 443 -11.53 1.21 -21.26
CA ASP A 443 -12.97 1.02 -21.57
C ASP A 443 -13.72 0.18 -20.52
N ASN A 444 -13.02 -0.31 -19.49
CA ASN A 444 -13.58 -1.25 -18.53
C ASN A 444 -13.81 -0.61 -17.16
N ARG A 445 -14.90 -1.03 -16.51
CA ARG A 445 -15.01 -0.87 -15.06
C ARG A 445 -14.18 -1.97 -14.40
N VAL A 446 -12.99 -1.62 -13.94
CA VAL A 446 -12.01 -2.60 -13.42
C VAL A 446 -11.86 -2.50 -11.91
N VAL A 447 -11.70 -3.66 -11.27
CA VAL A 447 -11.32 -3.79 -9.87
C VAL A 447 -10.13 -4.72 -9.78
N ILE A 448 -9.00 -4.24 -9.28
CA ILE A 448 -7.75 -4.98 -9.24
C ILE A 448 -7.32 -5.10 -7.78
N TYR A 449 -6.96 -6.30 -7.34
CA TYR A 449 -6.42 -6.49 -6.00
C TYR A 449 -5.55 -7.74 -5.87
N HIS A 450 -4.64 -7.68 -4.92
CA HIS A 450 -3.78 -8.78 -4.53
C HIS A 450 -4.58 -9.83 -3.74
N VAL A 451 -4.30 -11.09 -4.00
CA VAL A 451 -4.74 -12.23 -3.20
C VAL A 451 -3.53 -13.11 -2.89
N TYR A 452 -3.58 -13.92 -1.83
CA TYR A 452 -2.49 -14.87 -1.59
C TYR A 452 -2.55 -16.06 -2.54
N GLU A 453 -1.42 -16.73 -2.71
CA GLU A 453 -1.24 -17.90 -3.58
C GLU A 453 -2.34 -18.96 -3.40
N GLU A 454 -2.81 -19.20 -2.17
CA GLU A 454 -3.88 -20.17 -1.91
C GLU A 454 -5.24 -19.80 -2.56
N ALA A 455 -5.49 -18.52 -2.80
CA ALA A 455 -6.65 -18.02 -3.53
C ALA A 455 -6.41 -18.00 -5.05
N ASN A 456 -5.16 -18.15 -5.50
CA ASN A 456 -4.76 -18.04 -6.90
C ASN A 456 -4.20 -19.35 -7.50
N THR A 457 -4.36 -20.47 -6.80
CA THR A 457 -3.73 -21.78 -7.13
C THR A 457 -3.88 -22.23 -8.59
N LEU A 458 -5.03 -21.99 -9.23
CA LEU A 458 -5.22 -22.39 -10.62
C LEU A 458 -4.32 -21.59 -11.58
N ALA A 459 -4.20 -20.27 -11.38
CA ALA A 459 -3.33 -19.45 -12.22
C ALA A 459 -1.84 -19.81 -12.01
N ALA A 460 -1.44 -20.05 -10.76
CA ALA A 460 -0.09 -20.53 -10.44
C ALA A 460 0.23 -21.89 -11.11
N LYS A 461 -0.71 -22.84 -11.08
CA LYS A 461 -0.57 -24.13 -11.80
C LYS A 461 -0.45 -23.94 -13.31
N LEU A 462 -1.26 -23.05 -13.89
CA LEU A 462 -1.19 -22.74 -15.33
C LEU A 462 0.14 -22.10 -15.72
N ALA A 463 0.69 -21.23 -14.88
CA ALA A 463 2.02 -20.64 -15.09
C ALA A 463 3.12 -21.71 -15.07
N MET A 464 3.05 -22.64 -14.10
CA MET A 464 3.99 -23.77 -14.00
C MET A 464 3.91 -24.72 -15.19
N GLU A 465 2.71 -25.03 -15.68
CA GLU A 465 2.60 -25.83 -16.91
C GLU A 465 3.05 -25.02 -18.12
N GLY A 466 2.73 -23.72 -18.18
CA GLY A 466 3.19 -22.78 -19.20
C GLY A 466 4.70 -22.78 -19.39
N SER A 467 5.48 -22.86 -18.29
CA SER A 467 6.95 -22.92 -18.34
C SER A 467 7.51 -24.21 -18.95
N ARG A 468 6.66 -25.20 -19.26
CA ARG A 468 7.05 -26.43 -19.97
C ARG A 468 6.57 -26.45 -21.43
N MET A 469 5.80 -25.45 -21.85
CA MET A 469 5.22 -25.37 -23.18
C MET A 469 6.21 -24.79 -24.19
N ARG A 470 6.01 -25.09 -25.47
CA ARG A 470 6.77 -24.48 -26.57
C ARG A 470 6.09 -23.25 -27.18
N ASN A 471 4.81 -23.05 -26.88
CA ASN A 471 3.96 -22.08 -27.54
C ASN A 471 2.76 -21.74 -26.66
N LEU A 472 2.25 -20.51 -26.81
CA LEU A 472 1.03 -20.04 -26.16
C LEU A 472 -0.14 -20.98 -26.46
N ARG A 473 -0.89 -21.34 -25.43
CA ARG A 473 -2.14 -22.08 -25.55
C ARG A 473 -3.27 -21.25 -24.95
N VAL A 474 -4.34 -21.11 -25.72
CA VAL A 474 -5.58 -20.47 -25.30
C VAL A 474 -6.72 -21.46 -25.56
N TRP A 475 -7.52 -21.67 -24.53
CA TRP A 475 -8.77 -22.41 -24.61
C TRP A 475 -9.92 -21.47 -24.31
N VAL A 476 -10.94 -21.48 -25.17
CA VAL A 476 -12.15 -20.66 -25.05
C VAL A 476 -13.34 -21.61 -24.92
N SER A 477 -14.19 -21.38 -23.92
CA SER A 477 -15.40 -22.16 -23.75
C SER A 477 -16.32 -21.99 -24.97
N PRO A 478 -16.95 -23.07 -25.47
CA PRO A 478 -18.00 -22.94 -26.46
C PRO A 478 -19.09 -22.01 -25.92
N THR A 479 -19.45 -20.97 -26.67
CA THR A 479 -20.61 -20.15 -26.34
C THR A 479 -21.85 -21.04 -26.41
N LYS A 480 -22.65 -21.09 -25.35
CA LYS A 480 -24.02 -21.59 -25.48
C LYS A 480 -24.73 -20.59 -26.39
N ASN A 481 -24.86 -20.90 -27.66
CA ASN A 481 -25.79 -20.18 -28.52
C ASN A 481 -27.16 -20.31 -27.85
N SER A 482 -27.66 -19.21 -27.29
CA SER A 482 -29.05 -19.07 -26.89
C SER A 482 -29.88 -19.19 -28.16
N THR A 483 -30.36 -20.40 -28.43
CA THR A 483 -31.45 -20.65 -29.38
C THR A 483 -32.72 -19.95 -28.93
#